data_AF-A0A7W0FMD6-F1
#
_entry.id   AF-A0A7W0FMD6-F1
#
_cell.length_a   1.000
_cell.length_b   1.000
_cell.length_c   1.000
_cell.angle_alpha   90.00
_cell.angle_beta   90.00
_cell.angle_gamma   90.00
#
_symmetry.space_group_name_H-M   'P 1'
#
loop_
_entity.id
_entity.type
_entity.pdbx_description
1 polymer ?
#
loop_
_entity_poly.entity_id
_entity_poly.type
_entity_poly.pdbx_seq_one_letter_code
_entity_poly.pdbx_strand_id
1 'polypeptide(L)'
;MFAFRTSHAPHSHADPAVALASGFLGTLAMTSIMYVVPALGIGQVDLPIWVARLFVNQAAQAAAIGLALHVLLGSVYALLYAFQIEPRLQVRPAAGGLIFGAGLWVFAQALAVPLLGGWTGPTGALDGPGFLALNLGGSAAAASLAAHLAYGATVAIAYGCHDGAACRERRPPASSNGRLAA
;
A
#
# COMPACT_ATOMS: atom_id res chain seq x y z
N MET A 1 -49.15 -17.11 11.28
CA MET A 1 -48.23 -16.91 10.14
C MET A 1 -46.96 -16.28 10.71
N PHE A 2 -45.96 -17.08 11.07
CA PHE A 2 -44.71 -16.60 11.66
C PHE A 2 -43.74 -16.23 10.54
N ALA A 3 -43.41 -14.95 10.44
CA ALA A 3 -42.36 -14.48 9.54
C ALA A 3 -41.00 -14.84 10.15
N PHE A 4 -40.32 -15.81 9.53
CA PHE A 4 -38.89 -16.02 9.77
C PHE A 4 -38.14 -14.78 9.31
N ARG A 5 -37.81 -13.89 10.27
CA ARG A 5 -36.79 -12.87 10.08
C ARG A 5 -35.45 -13.61 10.03
N THR A 6 -34.95 -13.90 8.84
CA THR A 6 -33.58 -14.36 8.64
C THR A 6 -32.65 -13.20 9.00
N SER A 7 -32.24 -13.15 10.26
CA SER A 7 -31.11 -12.35 10.71
C SER A 7 -29.85 -12.89 10.03
N HIS A 8 -29.58 -12.44 8.80
CA HIS A 8 -28.23 -12.48 8.27
C HIS A 8 -27.40 -11.53 9.13
N ALA A 9 -26.68 -12.08 10.11
CA ALA A 9 -25.63 -11.35 10.78
C ALA A 9 -24.60 -10.93 9.71
N PRO A 10 -24.31 -9.64 9.50
CA PRO A 10 -23.18 -9.27 8.66
C PRO A 10 -21.92 -9.50 9.49
N HIS A 11 -21.46 -10.75 9.55
CA HIS A 11 -20.04 -11.00 9.65
C HIS A 11 -19.46 -10.59 8.30
N SER A 12 -19.23 -9.29 8.09
CA SER A 12 -18.52 -8.81 6.90
C SER A 12 -17.07 -9.25 7.06
N HIS A 13 -16.80 -10.53 6.80
CA HIS A 13 -15.47 -11.05 6.62
C HIS A 13 -14.82 -10.21 5.54
N ALA A 14 -13.59 -9.78 5.79
CA ALA A 14 -12.83 -9.03 4.81
C ALA A 14 -12.85 -9.76 3.46
N ASP A 15 -13.35 -9.10 2.41
CA ASP A 15 -13.47 -9.69 1.08
C ASP A 15 -12.09 -9.71 0.40
N PRO A 16 -11.50 -10.89 0.18
CA PRO A 16 -10.18 -11.00 -0.42
C PRO A 16 -10.17 -10.54 -1.88
N ALA A 17 -11.27 -10.70 -2.63
CA ALA A 17 -11.34 -10.26 -4.02
C ALA A 17 -11.32 -8.72 -4.09
N VAL A 18 -12.09 -8.04 -3.23
CA VAL A 18 -12.06 -6.57 -3.13
C VAL A 18 -10.69 -6.08 -2.65
N ALA A 19 -10.05 -6.77 -1.69
CA ALA A 19 -8.71 -6.42 -1.24
C ALA A 19 -7.66 -6.56 -2.37
N LEU A 20 -7.70 -7.64 -3.14
CA LEU A 20 -6.81 -7.86 -4.29
C LEU A 20 -7.03 -6.82 -5.38
N ALA A 21 -8.28 -6.52 -5.74
CA ALA A 21 -8.61 -5.47 -6.69
C ALA A 21 -8.11 -4.09 -6.22
N SER A 22 -8.28 -3.80 -4.92
CA SER A 22 -7.78 -2.57 -4.30
C SER A 22 -6.25 -2.48 -4.34
N GLY A 23 -5.55 -3.59 -4.10
CA GLY A 23 -4.10 -3.68 -4.22
C GLY A 23 -3.58 -3.47 -5.64
N PHE A 24 -4.27 -4.05 -6.63
CA PHE A 24 -3.97 -3.82 -8.04
C PHE A 24 -4.13 -2.33 -8.42
N LEU A 25 -5.28 -1.73 -8.07
CA LEU A 25 -5.54 -0.30 -8.33
C LEU A 25 -4.53 0.61 -7.62
N GLY A 26 -4.21 0.33 -6.36
CA GLY A 26 -3.19 1.07 -5.62
C GLY A 26 -1.82 0.97 -6.28
N THR A 27 -1.46 -0.22 -6.76
CA THR A 27 -0.18 -0.44 -7.45
C THR A 27 -0.14 0.33 -8.77
N LEU A 28 -1.24 0.34 -9.54
CA LEU A 28 -1.32 1.15 -10.76
C LEU A 28 -1.13 2.63 -10.44
N ALA A 29 -1.81 3.17 -9.42
CA ALA A 29 -1.67 4.57 -9.02
C ALA A 29 -0.21 4.92 -8.65
N MET A 30 0.44 4.08 -7.85
CA MET A 30 1.84 4.25 -7.47
C MET A 30 2.78 4.14 -8.68
N THR A 31 2.56 3.16 -9.53
CA THR A 31 3.37 2.92 -10.73
C THR A 31 3.23 4.07 -11.73
N SER A 32 2.05 4.67 -11.88
CA SER A 32 1.88 5.87 -12.70
C SER A 32 2.72 7.03 -12.19
N ILE A 33 2.78 7.25 -10.88
CA ILE A 33 3.65 8.28 -10.28
C ILE A 33 5.12 7.95 -10.58
N MET A 34 5.51 6.69 -10.43
CA MET A 34 6.86 6.23 -10.77
C MET A 34 7.21 6.48 -12.24
N TYR A 35 6.30 6.31 -13.20
CA TYR A 35 6.62 6.66 -14.60
C TYR A 35 6.70 8.16 -14.86
N VAL A 36 5.93 8.98 -14.14
CA VAL A 36 5.88 10.44 -14.34
C VAL A 36 7.08 11.14 -13.70
N VAL A 37 7.51 10.72 -12.51
CA VAL A 37 8.56 11.41 -11.73
C VAL A 37 9.91 11.51 -12.46
N PRO A 38 10.46 10.44 -13.08
CA PRO A 38 11.67 10.51 -13.89
C PRO A 38 11.52 11.39 -15.12
N ALA A 39 10.33 11.47 -15.72
CA ALA A 39 10.07 12.37 -16.85
C ALA A 39 10.19 13.86 -16.46
N LEU A 40 10.11 14.17 -15.16
CA LEU A 40 10.35 15.50 -14.60
C LEU A 40 11.81 15.70 -14.14
N GLY A 41 12.71 14.74 -14.42
CA GLY A 41 14.13 14.80 -14.03
C GLY A 41 14.40 14.47 -12.55
N ILE A 42 13.42 13.94 -11.82
CA ILE A 42 13.57 13.56 -10.42
C ILE A 42 14.02 12.09 -10.34
N GLY A 43 15.06 11.83 -9.54
CA GLY A 43 15.51 10.46 -9.27
C GLY A 43 14.42 9.62 -8.62
N GLN A 44 14.39 8.32 -8.90
CA GLN A 44 13.34 7.44 -8.39
C GLN A 44 13.94 6.12 -7.90
N VAL A 45 13.43 5.63 -6.77
CA VAL A 45 13.66 4.25 -6.35
C VAL A 45 12.62 3.36 -7.03
N ASP A 46 13.10 2.38 -7.76
CA ASP A 46 12.28 1.29 -8.32
C ASP A 46 12.76 -0.04 -7.76
N LEU A 47 12.34 -0.31 -6.53
CA LEU A 47 12.71 -1.50 -5.76
C LEU A 47 12.33 -2.81 -6.49
N PRO A 48 11.14 -2.91 -7.13
CA PRO A 48 10.79 -4.08 -7.94
C PRO A 48 11.73 -4.31 -9.14
N ILE A 49 12.06 -3.26 -9.92
CA ILE A 49 13.03 -3.39 -11.03
C ILE A 49 14.42 -3.74 -10.50
N TRP A 50 14.81 -3.21 -9.35
CA TRP A 50 16.07 -3.55 -8.71
C TRP A 50 16.16 -5.02 -8.34
N VAL A 51 15.13 -5.57 -7.70
CA VAL A 51 15.06 -7.00 -7.40
C VAL A 51 15.11 -7.82 -8.69
N ALA A 52 14.39 -7.40 -9.73
CA ALA A 52 14.45 -8.08 -11.02
C ALA A 52 15.86 -8.08 -11.62
N ARG A 53 16.61 -6.98 -11.49
CA ARG A 53 17.99 -6.85 -11.98
C ARG A 53 18.99 -7.75 -11.28
N LEU A 54 18.69 -8.27 -10.10
CA LEU A 54 19.53 -9.31 -9.47
C LEU A 54 19.55 -10.60 -10.31
N PHE A 55 18.49 -10.86 -11.07
CA PHE A 55 18.31 -12.11 -11.83
C PHE A 55 18.50 -11.94 -13.34
N VAL A 56 18.19 -10.76 -13.88
CA VAL A 56 18.24 -10.51 -15.33
C VAL A 56 18.96 -9.20 -15.68
N ASN A 57 19.79 -9.23 -16.73
CA ASN A 57 20.49 -8.05 -17.24
C ASN A 57 19.69 -7.29 -18.31
N GLN A 58 18.77 -7.97 -19.00
CA GLN A 58 18.07 -7.37 -20.13
C GLN A 58 16.99 -6.41 -19.64
N ALA A 59 17.10 -5.13 -20.00
CA ALA A 59 16.25 -4.06 -19.46
C ALA A 59 14.75 -4.32 -19.63
N ALA A 60 14.31 -4.78 -20.80
CA ALA A 60 12.90 -5.09 -21.06
C ALA A 60 12.38 -6.23 -20.16
N GLN A 61 13.19 -7.25 -19.92
CA GLN A 61 12.82 -8.36 -19.02
C GLN A 61 12.79 -7.89 -17.57
N ALA A 62 13.77 -7.10 -17.14
CA ALA A 62 13.81 -6.53 -15.79
C ALA A 62 12.58 -5.64 -15.52
N ALA A 63 12.16 -4.84 -16.50
CA ALA A 63 10.96 -4.01 -16.39
C ALA A 63 9.68 -4.86 -16.26
N ALA A 64 9.53 -5.91 -17.08
CA ALA A 64 8.36 -6.79 -17.03
C ALA A 64 8.28 -7.56 -15.70
N ILE A 65 9.41 -8.15 -15.25
CA ILE A 65 9.50 -8.86 -13.97
C ILE A 65 9.29 -7.89 -12.81
N GLY A 66 9.90 -6.70 -12.85
CA GLY A 66 9.72 -5.67 -11.85
C GLY A 66 8.26 -5.25 -11.70
N LEU A 67 7.56 -5.01 -12.81
CA LEU A 67 6.13 -4.68 -12.78
C LEU A 67 5.30 -5.84 -12.19
N ALA A 68 5.57 -7.08 -12.58
CA ALA A 68 4.88 -8.25 -12.03
C ALA A 68 5.11 -8.39 -10.51
N LEU A 69 6.35 -8.21 -10.05
CA LEU A 69 6.69 -8.20 -8.63
C LEU A 69 5.99 -7.05 -7.90
N HIS A 70 5.91 -5.87 -8.50
CA HIS A 70 5.25 -4.72 -7.89
C HIS A 70 3.75 -4.97 -7.67
N VAL A 71 3.08 -5.52 -8.68
CA VAL A 71 1.66 -5.91 -8.60
C VAL A 71 1.44 -7.01 -7.56
N LEU A 72 2.32 -8.01 -7.52
CA LEU A 72 2.25 -9.09 -6.54
C LEU A 72 2.40 -8.56 -5.10
N LEU A 73 3.46 -7.79 -4.85
CA LEU A 73 3.72 -7.19 -3.53
C LEU A 73 2.61 -6.23 -3.13
N GLY A 74 2.14 -5.38 -4.04
CA GLY A 74 1.03 -4.47 -3.79
C GLY A 74 -0.29 -5.20 -3.50
N SER A 75 -0.49 -6.40 -4.06
CA SER A 75 -1.65 -7.25 -3.72
C SER A 75 -1.51 -7.86 -2.32
N VAL A 76 -0.31 -8.36 -1.98
CA VAL A 76 0.00 -8.89 -0.63
C VAL A 76 -0.17 -7.82 0.45
N TYR A 77 0.33 -6.61 0.20
CA TYR A 77 0.19 -5.49 1.13
C TYR A 77 -1.27 -5.02 1.27
N ALA A 78 -2.09 -5.11 0.22
CA ALA A 78 -3.51 -4.79 0.33
C ALA A 78 -4.27 -5.83 1.16
N LEU A 79 -3.92 -7.12 1.05
CA LEU A 79 -4.42 -8.15 1.95
C LEU A 79 -3.99 -7.87 3.40
N LEU A 80 -2.71 -7.54 3.62
CA LEU A 80 -2.23 -7.16 4.95
C LEU A 80 -3.01 -5.97 5.50
N TYR A 81 -3.26 -4.95 4.68
CA TYR A 81 -4.07 -3.81 5.06
C TYR A 81 -5.48 -4.23 5.48
N ALA A 82 -6.20 -4.94 4.62
CA ALA A 82 -7.59 -5.34 4.83
C ALA A 82 -7.77 -6.25 6.05
N PHE A 83 -6.90 -7.24 6.23
CA PHE A 83 -7.06 -8.25 7.27
C PHE A 83 -6.38 -7.89 8.59
N GLN A 84 -5.30 -7.11 8.56
CA GLN A 84 -4.50 -6.83 9.76
C GLN A 84 -4.53 -5.38 10.20
N ILE A 85 -4.52 -4.43 9.28
CA ILE A 85 -4.30 -3.02 9.63
C ILE A 85 -5.64 -2.29 9.80
N GLU A 86 -6.52 -2.34 8.80
CA GLU A 86 -7.83 -1.67 8.78
C GLU A 86 -8.69 -2.00 10.02
N PRO A 87 -8.81 -3.27 10.47
CA PRO A 87 -9.67 -3.58 11.61
C PRO A 87 -9.16 -3.00 12.94
N ARG A 88 -7.85 -2.70 13.02
CA ARG A 88 -7.18 -2.17 14.22
C ARG A 88 -7.08 -0.64 14.18
N LEU A 89 -7.11 -0.06 13.00
CA LEU A 89 -7.10 1.39 12.80
C LEU A 89 -8.50 1.96 13.05
N GLN A 90 -8.69 2.58 14.21
CA GLN A 90 -9.94 3.26 14.58
C GLN A 90 -10.05 4.67 13.94
N VAL A 91 -9.70 4.81 12.67
CA VAL A 91 -9.70 6.08 11.93
C VAL A 91 -10.49 5.98 10.63
N ARG A 92 -10.76 7.12 9.98
CA ARG A 92 -11.44 7.18 8.68
C ARG A 92 -10.63 6.43 7.60
N PRO A 93 -11.25 5.79 6.61
CA PRO A 93 -10.53 4.99 5.60
C PRO A 93 -9.38 5.75 4.94
N ALA A 94 -9.59 6.97 4.47
CA ALA A 94 -8.54 7.77 3.85
C ALA A 94 -7.35 8.04 4.80
N ALA A 95 -7.61 8.37 6.07
CA ALA A 95 -6.56 8.58 7.06
C ALA A 95 -5.82 7.27 7.37
N GLY A 96 -6.54 6.15 7.48
CA GLY A 96 -5.95 4.82 7.67
C GLY A 96 -5.06 4.40 6.50
N GLY A 97 -5.48 4.70 5.28
CA GLY A 97 -4.70 4.50 4.06
C GLY A 97 -3.43 5.34 4.02
N LEU A 98 -3.49 6.61 4.40
CA LEU A 98 -2.30 7.47 4.47
C LEU A 98 -1.29 6.98 5.53
N ILE A 99 -1.77 6.59 6.71
CA ILE A 99 -0.92 6.02 7.78
C ILE A 99 -0.26 4.73 7.27
N PHE A 100 -1.04 3.86 6.63
CA PHE A 100 -0.53 2.62 6.06
C PHE A 100 0.51 2.87 4.97
N GLY A 101 0.22 3.76 4.02
CA GLY A 101 1.15 4.14 2.94
C GLY A 101 2.44 4.75 3.49
N ALA A 102 2.37 5.65 4.46
CA ALA A 102 3.55 6.22 5.11
C ALA A 102 4.36 5.15 5.87
N GLY A 103 3.69 4.26 6.60
CA GLY A 103 4.34 3.14 7.28
C GLY A 103 5.02 2.18 6.30
N LEU A 104 4.36 1.89 5.17
CA LEU A 104 4.93 1.07 4.11
C LEU A 104 6.14 1.75 3.46
N TRP A 105 6.10 3.06 3.25
CA TRP A 105 7.25 3.85 2.77
C TRP A 105 8.42 3.77 3.75
N VAL A 106 8.19 3.98 5.05
CA VAL A 106 9.25 3.83 6.06
C VAL A 106 9.82 2.42 6.03
N PHE A 107 8.97 1.39 6.02
CA PHE A 107 9.41 0.00 5.92
C PHE A 107 10.27 -0.25 4.66
N ALA A 108 9.78 0.17 3.49
CA ALA A 108 10.48 -0.04 2.23
C ALA A 108 11.83 0.69 2.23
N GLN A 109 11.86 1.95 2.63
CA GLN A 109 13.01 2.82 2.44
C GLN A 109 14.05 2.73 3.58
N ALA A 110 13.63 2.40 4.80
CA ALA A 110 14.51 2.26 5.95
C ALA A 110 14.99 0.83 6.18
N LEU A 111 14.23 -0.19 5.70
CA LEU A 111 14.58 -1.60 5.89
C LEU A 111 14.81 -2.32 4.57
N ALA A 112 13.82 -2.37 3.68
CA ALA A 112 13.93 -3.21 2.48
C ALA A 112 15.05 -2.75 1.53
N VAL A 113 15.14 -1.44 1.29
CA VAL A 113 16.17 -0.83 0.43
C VAL A 113 17.59 -1.07 0.96
N PRO A 114 17.93 -0.74 2.23
CA PRO A 114 19.27 -1.02 2.75
C PRO A 114 19.64 -2.51 2.74
N LEU A 115 18.68 -3.39 3.06
CA LEU A 115 18.90 -4.83 3.02
C LEU A 115 19.22 -5.31 1.59
N LEU A 116 18.47 -4.84 0.58
CA LEU A 116 18.74 -5.18 -0.82
C LEU A 116 20.03 -4.55 -1.36
N GLY A 117 20.39 -3.34 -0.92
CA GLY A 117 21.65 -2.71 -1.30
C GLY A 117 22.89 -3.47 -0.80
N GLY A 118 22.74 -4.30 0.23
CA GLY A 118 23.78 -5.21 0.71
C GLY A 118 23.85 -6.55 -0.04
N TRP A 119 22.92 -6.84 -0.95
CA TRP A 119 22.86 -8.09 -1.69
C TRP A 119 23.63 -8.02 -3.01
N THR A 120 24.42 -9.06 -3.28
CA THR A 120 25.09 -9.28 -4.57
C THR A 120 24.36 -10.38 -5.33
N GLY A 121 23.71 -10.01 -6.45
CA GLY A 121 23.04 -10.98 -7.32
C GLY A 121 24.00 -11.64 -8.32
N PRO A 122 23.54 -12.66 -9.07
CA PRO A 122 24.24 -13.22 -10.23
C PRO A 122 24.77 -12.19 -11.23
N THR A 123 24.15 -11.02 -11.28
CA THR A 123 24.48 -9.91 -12.19
C THR A 123 25.46 -8.89 -11.59
N GLY A 124 25.85 -9.04 -10.31
CA GLY A 124 26.78 -8.15 -9.60
C GLY A 124 26.15 -7.44 -8.40
N ALA A 125 26.90 -6.48 -7.82
CA ALA A 125 26.43 -5.59 -6.77
C ALA A 125 25.58 -4.46 -7.37
N LEU A 126 24.53 -4.05 -6.65
CA LEU A 126 23.71 -2.89 -7.01
C LEU A 126 24.08 -1.71 -6.09
N ASP A 127 24.46 -0.57 -6.65
CA ASP A 127 24.72 0.65 -5.88
C ASP A 127 23.41 1.17 -5.26
N GLY A 128 23.19 0.87 -3.98
CA GLY A 128 22.03 1.25 -3.15
C GLY A 128 21.62 2.74 -3.25
N PRO A 129 20.31 3.09 -3.24
CA PRO A 129 19.88 4.48 -3.28
C PRO A 129 20.06 5.18 -1.92
N GLY A 130 20.72 4.52 -0.96
CA GLY A 130 20.95 5.00 0.40
C GLY A 130 19.72 4.89 1.30
N PHE A 131 19.93 5.19 2.58
CA PHE A 131 18.84 5.30 3.56
C PHE A 131 17.83 6.34 3.11
N LEU A 132 16.54 5.98 3.09
CA LEU A 132 15.45 6.86 2.64
C LEU A 132 15.58 7.39 1.20
N ALA A 133 16.34 6.71 0.32
CA ALA A 133 16.68 7.18 -1.03
C ALA A 133 17.49 8.48 -1.08
N LEU A 134 18.12 8.88 0.02
CA LEU A 134 18.78 10.19 0.11
C LEU A 134 19.98 10.35 -0.83
N ASN A 135 20.59 9.25 -1.30
CA ASN A 135 21.67 9.33 -2.31
C ASN A 135 21.14 9.76 -3.68
N LEU A 136 19.83 9.62 -3.93
CA LEU A 136 19.15 10.11 -5.13
C LEU A 136 18.60 11.54 -4.95
N GLY A 137 18.79 12.14 -3.77
CA GLY A 137 18.33 13.49 -3.42
C GLY A 137 16.99 13.53 -2.68
N GLY A 138 16.73 14.64 -1.98
CA GLY A 138 15.51 14.81 -1.18
C GLY A 138 14.21 14.79 -2.01
N SER A 139 14.27 15.19 -3.27
CA SER A 139 13.14 15.11 -4.21
C SER A 139 12.76 13.67 -4.54
N ALA A 140 13.73 12.75 -4.64
CA ALA A 140 13.48 11.33 -4.83
C ALA A 140 12.80 10.70 -3.60
N ALA A 141 13.25 11.07 -2.40
CA ALA A 141 12.63 10.63 -1.15
C ALA A 141 11.17 11.10 -1.05
N ALA A 142 10.91 12.38 -1.35
CA ALA A 142 9.57 12.96 -1.35
C ALA A 142 8.66 12.34 -2.42
N ALA A 143 9.17 12.11 -3.64
CA ALA A 143 8.43 11.45 -4.70
C ALA A 143 8.07 10.00 -4.34
N SER A 144 9.00 9.27 -3.73
CA SER A 144 8.75 7.92 -3.21
C SER A 144 7.67 7.92 -2.13
N LEU A 145 7.70 8.89 -1.20
CA LEU A 145 6.67 9.04 -0.17
C LEU A 145 5.30 9.32 -0.82
N ALA A 146 5.24 10.25 -1.76
CA ALA A 146 4.00 10.58 -2.48
C ALA A 146 3.41 9.34 -3.18
N ALA A 147 4.25 8.52 -3.82
CA ALA A 147 3.83 7.29 -4.48
C ALA A 147 3.20 6.28 -3.49
N HIS A 148 3.79 6.11 -2.30
CA HIS A 148 3.26 5.23 -1.28
C HIS A 148 1.99 5.77 -0.60
N LEU A 149 1.89 7.08 -0.40
CA LEU A 149 0.67 7.72 0.08
C LEU A 149 -0.48 7.52 -0.92
N ALA A 150 -0.19 7.66 -2.22
CA ALA A 150 -1.17 7.38 -3.28
C ALA A 150 -1.60 5.91 -3.27
N TYR A 151 -0.66 4.97 -3.13
CA TYR A 151 -0.99 3.54 -2.95
C TYR A 151 -1.93 3.32 -1.76
N GLY A 152 -1.54 3.78 -0.57
CA GLY A 152 -2.29 3.56 0.67
C GLY A 152 -3.68 4.20 0.64
N ALA A 153 -3.79 5.44 0.14
CA ALA A 153 -5.06 6.11 -0.04
C ALA A 153 -5.98 5.35 -1.02
N THR A 154 -5.44 4.91 -2.16
CA THR A 154 -6.20 4.16 -3.17
C THR A 154 -6.71 2.85 -2.61
N VAL A 155 -5.84 2.07 -1.94
CA VAL A 155 -6.23 0.80 -1.31
C VAL A 155 -7.33 1.02 -0.28
N ALA A 156 -7.18 2.02 0.60
CA ALA A 156 -8.13 2.25 1.66
C ALA A 156 -9.49 2.77 1.18
N ILE A 157 -9.51 3.60 0.13
CA ILE A 157 -10.75 4.09 -0.47
C ILE A 157 -11.44 2.97 -1.24
N ALA A 158 -10.72 2.27 -2.12
CA ALA A 158 -11.29 1.17 -2.91
C ALA A 158 -11.84 0.05 -2.03
N TYR A 159 -11.11 -0.30 -0.96
CA TYR A 159 -11.54 -1.34 -0.02
C TYR A 159 -12.61 -0.83 0.96
N GLY A 160 -12.41 0.35 1.55
CA GLY A 160 -13.27 0.87 2.62
C GLY A 160 -14.61 1.45 2.15
N CYS A 161 -14.74 1.76 0.85
CA CYS A 161 -15.91 2.43 0.28
C CYS A 161 -16.65 1.59 -0.79
N HIS A 162 -16.34 0.29 -0.92
CA HIS A 162 -16.92 -0.58 -1.97
C HIS A 162 -18.44 -0.75 -1.88
N ASP A 163 -19.04 -0.58 -0.70
CA ASP A 163 -20.49 -0.76 -0.47
C ASP A 163 -21.35 0.51 -0.69
N GLY A 164 -20.78 1.60 -1.22
CA GLY A 164 -21.52 2.78 -1.70
C GLY A 164 -22.20 3.69 -0.66
N ALA A 165 -22.34 3.25 0.60
CA ALA A 165 -22.88 4.07 1.69
C ALA A 165 -21.74 4.78 2.44
N ALA A 166 -21.33 5.97 1.97
CA ALA A 166 -20.41 6.90 2.66
C ALA A 166 -19.25 6.22 3.42
N CYS A 167 -18.12 5.97 2.71
CA CYS A 167 -16.84 5.45 3.24
C CYS A 167 -16.86 5.15 4.75
N ARG A 168 -17.37 3.96 5.10
CA ARG A 168 -17.67 3.46 6.45
C ARG A 168 -17.31 4.47 7.56
N GLU A 169 -18.17 5.46 7.81
CA GLU A 169 -17.99 6.37 8.94
C GLU A 169 -18.17 5.55 10.23
N ARG A 170 -17.07 5.02 10.76
CA ARG A 170 -17.09 4.29 12.03
C ARG A 170 -17.51 5.28 13.11
N ARG A 171 -18.75 5.16 13.58
CA ARG A 171 -19.29 5.95 14.70
C ARG A 171 -18.30 5.91 15.87
N PRO A 172 -18.01 7.04 16.53
CA PRO A 172 -17.28 7.02 17.79
C PRO A 172 -18.03 6.11 18.79
N PRO A 173 -17.31 5.45 19.72
CA PRO A 173 -17.96 4.64 20.75
C PRO A 173 -19.00 5.51 21.46
N ALA A 174 -20.24 5.01 21.53
CA ALA A 174 -21.32 5.70 22.21
C ALA A 174 -20.85 6.05 23.63
N SER A 175 -20.75 7.35 23.95
CA SER A 175 -20.44 7.74 25.31
C SER A 175 -21.55 7.18 26.19
N SER A 176 -21.23 6.23 27.07
CA SER A 176 -22.12 5.71 28.08
C SER A 176 -22.30 6.74 29.19
N ASN A 177 -22.76 7.94 28.85
CA ASN A 177 -23.13 8.98 29.81
C ASN A 177 -24.62 9.24 29.63
N GLY A 178 -25.44 8.61 30.47
CA GLY A 178 -26.87 8.89 30.45
C GLY A 178 -27.78 7.85 31.11
N ARG A 179 -27.29 7.04 32.06
CA ARG A 179 -28.17 6.41 33.06
C ARG A 179 -27.42 6.35 34.38
N LEU A 180 -27.76 7.27 35.28
CA LEU A 180 -27.89 7.11 36.73
C LEU A 180 -27.99 8.50 37.39
N ALA A 181 -29.17 9.12 37.28
CA ALA A 181 -29.72 10.06 38.24
C ALA A 181 -31.24 9.83 38.12
N ALA A 182 -31.77 8.95 38.99
CA ALA A 182 -32.49 9.30 40.21
C ALA A 182 -33.97 9.56 39.90
#